data_AF-A0A954D0M8-F1
#
_entry.id   AF-A0A954D0M8-F1
#
_cell.length_a   1.000
_cell.length_b   1.000
_cell.length_c   1.000
_cell.angle_alpha   90.00
_cell.angle_beta   90.00
_cell.angle_gamma   90.00
#
_symmetry.space_group_name_H-M   'P 1'
#
loop_
_entity.id
_entity.type
_entity.pdbx_description
1 polymer ?
#
loop_
_entity_poly.entity_id
_entity_poly.type
_entity_poly.pdbx_seq_one_letter_code
_entity_poly.pdbx_strand_id
1 'polypeptide(L)'
;MTDHTKPDPTEQELFEKVAAALGEAKGIDPAEITLDSKFEQLGVDSLDAMELLFELEEQLDVDIPDAAARQMRTVRDVVVGLGKLIRGEPIELPESPGEPPAAAQA
;
A
#
# COMPACT_ATOMS: atom_id res chain seq x y z
N MET A 1 -22.23 -23.80 8.96
CA MET A 1 -22.23 -22.41 8.48
C MET A 1 -20.90 -21.79 8.87
N THR A 2 -19.84 -22.03 8.09
CA THR A 2 -18.57 -21.29 8.19
C THR A 2 -17.90 -21.43 6.83
N ASP A 3 -18.43 -20.67 5.88
CA ASP A 3 -17.72 -20.35 4.65
C ASP A 3 -16.61 -19.36 5.03
N HIS A 4 -15.38 -19.85 5.10
CA HIS A 4 -14.20 -19.00 5.05
C HIS A 4 -13.62 -19.13 3.63
N THR A 5 -14.43 -18.76 2.64
CA THR A 5 -13.92 -18.42 1.32
C THR A 5 -13.55 -16.95 1.41
N LYS A 6 -12.37 -16.61 1.94
CA LYS A 6 -11.83 -15.24 1.79
C LYS A 6 -11.26 -15.21 0.36
N PRO A 7 -11.96 -14.64 -0.64
CA PRO A 7 -11.37 -14.51 -1.98
C PRO A 7 -10.07 -13.71 -1.84
N ASP A 8 -9.08 -14.05 -2.65
CA ASP A 8 -7.83 -13.29 -2.73
C ASP A 8 -8.18 -11.80 -2.89
N PRO A 9 -7.79 -10.93 -1.94
CA PRO A 9 -8.16 -9.53 -2.02
C PRO A 9 -7.53 -8.93 -3.28
N THR A 10 -8.38 -8.35 -4.11
CA THR A 10 -7.91 -7.73 -5.35
C THR A 10 -7.08 -6.48 -5.06
N GLU A 11 -6.28 -6.03 -6.03
CA GLU A 11 -5.49 -4.78 -5.90
C GLU A 11 -6.38 -3.59 -5.49
N GLN A 12 -7.63 -3.56 -5.95
CA GLN A 12 -8.59 -2.53 -5.58
C GLN A 12 -8.99 -2.62 -4.10
N GLU A 13 -9.29 -3.81 -3.57
CA GLU A 13 -9.63 -3.96 -2.15
C GLU A 13 -8.45 -3.62 -1.23
N LEU A 14 -7.23 -4.00 -1.63
CA LEU A 14 -6.02 -3.62 -0.91
C LEU A 14 -5.81 -2.10 -0.93
N PHE A 15 -6.04 -1.47 -2.09
CA PHE A 15 -6.00 -0.02 -2.21
C PHE A 15 -7.04 0.66 -1.32
N GLU A 16 -8.29 0.18 -1.32
CA GLU A 16 -9.36 0.73 -0.48
C GLU A 16 -9.02 0.60 1.01
N LYS A 17 -8.42 -0.52 1.43
CA LYS A 17 -7.92 -0.69 2.80
C LYS A 17 -6.82 0.31 3.14
N VAL A 18 -5.84 0.47 2.25
CA VAL A 18 -4.73 1.41 2.44
C VAL A 18 -5.24 2.85 2.48
N ALA A 19 -6.11 3.24 1.55
CA ALA A 19 -6.69 4.57 1.45
C ALA A 19 -7.59 4.88 2.65
N ALA A 20 -8.40 3.92 3.11
CA ALA A 20 -9.21 4.06 4.31
C ALA A 20 -8.33 4.27 5.55
N ALA A 21 -7.32 3.42 5.76
CA ALA A 21 -6.43 3.53 6.91
C ALA A 21 -5.61 4.84 6.88
N LEU A 22 -5.16 5.30 5.70
CA LEU A 22 -4.56 6.62 5.52
C LEU A 22 -5.55 7.75 5.85
N GLY A 23 -6.79 7.62 5.42
CA GLY A 23 -7.84 8.59 5.73
C GLY A 23 -8.16 8.66 7.21
N GLU A 24 -8.19 7.53 7.91
CA GLU A 24 -8.43 7.50 9.36
C GLU A 24 -7.22 7.98 10.17
N ALA A 25 -6.00 7.59 9.77
CA ALA A 25 -4.77 7.97 10.48
C ALA A 25 -4.38 9.44 10.27
N LYS A 26 -4.51 9.95 9.03
CA LYS A 26 -4.06 11.30 8.64
C LYS A 26 -5.17 12.28 8.30
N GLY A 27 -6.42 11.82 8.17
CA GLY A 27 -7.51 12.68 7.71
C GLY A 27 -7.43 13.02 6.22
N ILE A 28 -6.77 12.19 5.42
CA ILE A 28 -6.62 12.38 3.98
C ILE A 28 -7.87 11.85 3.28
N ASP A 29 -8.40 12.59 2.31
CA ASP A 29 -9.55 12.12 1.54
C ASP A 29 -9.13 10.99 0.58
N PRO A 30 -9.79 9.82 0.58
CA PRO A 30 -9.44 8.72 -0.31
C PRO A 30 -9.59 9.09 -1.79
N ALA A 31 -10.34 10.14 -2.15
CA ALA A 31 -10.39 10.65 -3.52
C ALA A 31 -9.11 11.37 -3.96
N GLU A 32 -8.33 11.92 -3.02
CA GLU A 32 -7.02 12.54 -3.27
C GLU A 32 -5.89 11.48 -3.34
N ILE A 33 -6.16 10.29 -2.81
CA ILE A 33 -5.20 9.17 -2.81
C ILE A 33 -5.26 8.49 -4.17
N THR A 34 -4.11 8.33 -4.80
CA THR A 34 -3.97 7.57 -6.04
C THR A 34 -2.91 6.49 -5.87
N LEU A 35 -2.95 5.44 -6.69
CA LEU A 35 -1.92 4.40 -6.69
C LEU A 35 -0.52 5.00 -6.94
N ASP A 36 -0.42 6.03 -7.78
CA ASP A 36 0.86 6.69 -8.09
C ASP A 36 1.27 7.73 -7.02
N SER A 37 0.36 8.08 -6.10
CA SER A 37 0.66 9.03 -5.03
C SER A 37 1.69 8.44 -4.07
N LYS A 38 2.71 9.24 -3.77
CA LYS A 38 3.67 8.94 -2.72
C LYS A 38 3.11 9.28 -1.35
N PHE A 39 3.51 8.50 -0.35
CA PHE A 39 3.24 8.81 1.06
C PHE A 39 3.71 10.23 1.42
N GLU A 40 4.93 10.60 1.02
CA GLU A 40 5.49 11.94 1.25
C GLU A 40 4.64 13.07 0.63
N GLN A 41 4.02 12.85 -0.53
CA GLN A 41 3.16 13.84 -1.19
C GLN A 41 1.81 14.01 -0.48
N LEU A 42 1.33 12.94 0.15
CA LEU A 42 0.08 12.92 0.92
C LEU A 42 0.28 13.44 2.35
N GLY A 43 1.49 13.85 2.74
CA GLY A 43 1.80 14.26 4.11
C GLY A 43 1.89 13.08 5.10
N VAL A 44 2.18 11.89 4.57
CA VAL A 44 2.43 10.68 5.34
C VAL A 44 3.94 10.56 5.54
N ASP A 45 4.37 10.75 6.78
CA ASP A 45 5.78 10.59 7.15
C ASP A 45 6.13 9.10 7.26
N SER A 46 7.44 8.81 7.29
CA SER A 46 7.98 7.44 7.41
C SER A 46 7.45 6.66 8.60
N LEU A 47 7.09 7.35 9.71
CA LEU A 47 6.54 6.74 10.91
C LEU A 47 5.10 6.26 10.68
N ASP A 48 4.27 7.12 10.08
CA ASP A 48 2.88 6.80 9.79
C ASP A 48 2.75 5.73 8.72
N ALA A 49 3.64 5.74 7.71
CA ALA A 49 3.72 4.68 6.72
C ALA A 49 4.05 3.33 7.37
N MET A 50 4.94 3.30 8.37
CA MET A 50 5.26 2.09 9.13
C MET A 50 4.06 1.61 9.95
N GLU A 51 3.36 2.51 10.66
CA GLU A 51 2.16 2.16 11.43
C GLU A 51 1.06 1.56 10.54
N LEU A 52 0.84 2.18 9.37
CA LEU A 52 -0.08 1.69 8.34
C LEU A 52 0.30 0.28 7.86
N LEU A 53 1.59 0.06 7.57
CA LEU A 53 2.09 -1.24 7.13
C LEU A 53 1.87 -2.32 8.19
N PHE A 54 2.16 -2.05 9.46
CA PHE A 54 1.91 -2.98 10.57
C PHE A 54 0.42 -3.34 10.71
N GLU A 55 -0.47 -2.35 10.60
CA GLU A 55 -1.90 -2.59 10.68
C GLU A 55 -2.41 -3.44 9.51
N LEU A 56 -1.89 -3.20 8.30
CA LEU A 56 -2.21 -4.01 7.12
C LEU A 56 -1.64 -5.43 7.21
N GLU A 57 -0.42 -5.59 7.74
CA GLU A 57 0.23 -6.89 7.99
C GLU A 57 -0.62 -7.76 8.94
N GLU A 58 -1.05 -7.22 10.08
CA GLU A 58 -1.93 -7.95 11.02
C GLU A 58 -3.31 -8.24 10.41
N GLN A 59 -3.91 -7.29 9.68
CA GLN A 59 -5.24 -7.50 9.08
C GLN A 59 -5.24 -8.57 7.99
N LEU A 60 -4.12 -8.71 7.27
CA LEU A 60 -3.99 -9.60 6.13
C LEU A 60 -3.25 -10.89 6.46
N ASP A 61 -2.68 -11.01 7.67
CA ASP A 61 -1.86 -12.14 8.11
C ASP A 61 -0.67 -12.35 7.15
N VAL A 62 0.04 -11.26 6.82
CA VAL A 62 1.21 -11.25 5.93
C VAL A 62 2.42 -10.71 6.67
N ASP A 63 3.62 -11.13 6.27
CA ASP A 63 4.88 -10.63 6.85
C ASP A 63 5.56 -9.72 5.83
N ILE A 64 5.57 -8.41 6.09
CA ILE A 64 6.23 -7.45 5.20
C ILE A 64 7.69 -7.28 5.65
N PRO A 65 8.68 -7.72 4.85
CA PRO A 65 10.07 -7.54 5.23
C PRO A 65 10.44 -6.05 5.27
N ASP A 66 11.19 -5.65 6.30
CA ASP A 66 11.64 -4.26 6.51
C ASP A 66 12.34 -3.65 5.28
N ALA A 67 13.07 -4.47 4.51
CA ALA A 67 13.66 -4.06 3.24
C ALA A 67 12.59 -3.61 2.23
N ALA A 68 11.51 -4.36 2.09
CA ALA A 68 10.41 -4.00 1.21
C ALA A 68 9.64 -2.80 1.76
N ALA A 69 9.29 -2.80 3.05
CA ALA A 69 8.61 -1.67 3.71
C ALA A 69 9.37 -0.34 3.51
N ARG A 70 10.70 -0.33 3.61
CA ARG A 70 11.53 0.86 3.36
C ARG A 70 11.60 1.28 1.88
N GLN A 71 11.39 0.34 0.98
CA GLN A 71 11.34 0.60 -0.46
C GLN A 71 9.93 1.01 -0.93
N MET A 72 8.88 0.66 -0.19
CA MET A 72 7.49 1.05 -0.44
C MET A 72 7.30 2.56 -0.18
N ARG A 73 7.43 3.36 -1.24
CA ARG A 73 7.24 4.83 -1.18
C ARG A 73 5.91 5.31 -1.74
N THR A 74 5.23 4.47 -2.49
CA THR A 74 3.95 4.76 -3.14
C THR A 74 2.86 3.84 -2.63
N VAL A 75 1.61 4.30 -2.74
CA VAL A 75 0.44 3.46 -2.40
C VAL A 75 0.43 2.20 -3.27
N ARG A 76 0.80 2.32 -4.56
CA ARG A 76 0.95 1.19 -5.46
C ARG A 76 1.93 0.14 -4.95
N ASP A 77 3.09 0.54 -4.45
CA ASP A 77 4.08 -0.41 -3.93
C ASP A 77 3.52 -1.24 -2.77
N VAL A 78 2.76 -0.61 -1.87
CA VAL A 78 2.12 -1.32 -0.76
C VAL A 78 1.06 -2.28 -1.27
N VAL A 79 0.16 -1.81 -2.14
CA VAL A 79 -0.91 -2.63 -2.73
C VAL A 79 -0.35 -3.84 -3.49
N VAL A 80 0.66 -3.62 -4.33
CA VAL A 80 1.32 -4.68 -5.11
C VAL A 80 2.09 -5.61 -4.17
N GLY A 81 2.82 -5.07 -3.20
CA GLY A 81 3.60 -5.84 -2.23
C GLY A 81 2.71 -6.77 -1.40
N LEU A 82 1.62 -6.24 -0.84
CA LEU A 82 0.61 -7.02 -0.12
C LEU A 82 0.02 -8.11 -1.01
N GLY A 83 -0.39 -7.75 -2.23
CA GLY A 83 -0.95 -8.71 -3.18
C GLY A 83 0.02 -9.84 -3.55
N LYS A 84 1.33 -9.57 -3.60
CA LYS A 84 2.36 -10.59 -3.82
C LYS A 84 2.54 -11.49 -2.59
N LEU A 85 2.60 -10.92 -1.39
CA LEU A 85 2.76 -11.68 -0.15
C LEU A 85 1.61 -12.65 0.07
N ILE A 86 0.38 -12.21 -0.16
CA ILE A 86 -0.82 -13.06 -0.05
C ILE A 86 -0.76 -14.23 -1.04
N ARG A 87 -0.19 -14.00 -2.23
CA ARG A 87 0.03 -15.03 -3.26
C ARG A 87 1.28 -15.89 -3.02
N GLY A 88 2.10 -15.57 -2.01
CA GLY A 88 3.35 -16.26 -1.71
C GLY A 88 4.50 -15.92 -2.66
N GLU A 89 4.44 -14.78 -3.36
CA GLU A 89 5.50 -14.31 -4.26
C GLU A 89 6.52 -13.43 -3.53
N PRO A 90 7.82 -13.53 -3.88
CA PRO A 90 8.83 -12.63 -3.34
C PRO A 90 8.60 -11.20 -3.81
N ILE A 91 8.78 -10.26 -2.89
CA ILE A 91 8.71 -8.83 -3.19
C ILE A 91 9.99 -8.43 -3.92
N GLU A 92 9.97 -8.55 -5.25
CA GLU A 92 10.98 -7.97 -6.13
C GLU A 92 10.59 -6.52 -6.43
N LEU A 93 11.09 -5.58 -5.64
CA LEU A 93 10.96 -4.14 -5.89
C LEU A 93 12.08 -3.72 -6.84
N PRO A 94 11.76 -3.07 -7.98
CA PRO A 94 12.79 -2.59 -8.87
C PRO A 94 13.65 -1.56 -8.14
N GLU A 95 14.96 -1.81 -8.04
CA GLU A 95 15.92 -0.80 -7.58
C GLU A 95 15.88 0.37 -8.59
N SER A 96 15.25 1.48 -8.22
CA SER A 96 14.83 2.57 -9.11
C SER A 96 15.93 3.08 -10.07
N PRO A 97 15.55 3.55 -11.27
CA PRO A 97 15.36 5.00 -11.37
C PRO A 97 14.07 5.32 -12.13
N GLY A 98 13.12 6.01 -11.48
CA GLY A 98 11.86 6.36 -12.11
C GLY A 98 11.13 7.49 -11.40
N GLU A 99 11.65 8.70 -11.52
CA GLU A 99 10.88 9.92 -11.26
C GLU A 99 11.22 10.97 -12.31
N PRO A 100 10.25 11.68 -12.89
CA PRO A 100 9.00 11.22 -13.53
C PRO A 100 8.92 11.74 -15.01
N PRO A 101 7.73 11.81 -15.64
CA PRO A 101 7.21 13.17 -15.77
C PRO A 101 5.75 13.28 -15.37
N ALA A 102 5.44 14.41 -14.74
CA ALA A 102 4.11 14.97 -14.67
C ALA A 102 3.41 14.87 -16.04
N ALA A 103 2.28 14.18 -16.09
CA ALA A 103 1.28 14.33 -17.14
C ALA A 103 -0.07 14.29 -16.42
N ALA A 104 -0.57 15.45 -16.03
CA ALA A 104 -1.64 16.11 -16.78
C ALA A 104 -2.98 15.40 -16.56
N GLN A 105 -3.73 15.87 -15.57
CA GLN A 105 -5.18 16.00 -15.78
C GLN A 105 -5.49 17.49 -15.68
N ALA A 106 -5.87 18.02 -16.84
CA ALA A 106 -6.21 19.41 -17.10
C ALA A 106 -7.65 19.72 -16.66
#